data_AF-A0A7H4N833-F1
#
_entry.id   AF-A0A7H4N833-F1
#
_cell.length_a   1.000
_cell.length_b   1.000
_cell.length_c   1.000
_cell.angle_alpha   90.00
_cell.angle_beta   90.00
_cell.angle_gamma   90.00
#
_symmetry.space_group_name_H-M   'P 1'
#
loop_
_entity.id
_entity.type
_entity.pdbx_description
1 polymer ?
#
loop_
_entity_poly.entity_id
_entity_poly.type
_entity_poly.pdbx_seq_one_letter_code
_entity_poly.pdbx_strand_id
1 'polypeptide(L)'
;MQWLVPLMALLWVLTSLIIGLWHITALPTIFEIIFRCAFGWQEAAAGAVGYTISQALTSGFQRGMFSNEAGMGSTPNSAAAAASWPPHPAAQGIVQMIGVFIDTIVICTASAVIIMLAPRDGNEEAASGIQAIQHSMSNLVGDWGFQLCRFYRAAVRLQFDRRKLYLCRK
;
A
#
# COMPACT_ATOMS: atom_id res chain seq x y z
N MET A 1 -21.19 -0.43 10.04
CA MET A 1 -19.80 0.07 9.87
C MET A 1 -19.09 -0.53 8.65
N GLN A 2 -19.83 -0.91 7.59
CA GLN A 2 -19.26 -1.43 6.34
C GLN A 2 -18.72 -0.30 5.46
N TRP A 3 -19.36 0.87 5.55
CA TRP A 3 -19.07 2.08 4.78
C TRP A 3 -17.73 2.76 5.08
N LEU A 4 -17.13 2.48 6.25
CA LEU A 4 -15.84 3.08 6.61
C LEU A 4 -14.71 2.61 5.69
N VAL A 5 -14.71 1.34 5.27
CA VAL A 5 -13.69 0.75 4.39
C VAL A 5 -13.70 1.37 2.97
N PRO A 6 -14.84 1.43 2.26
CA PRO A 6 -14.85 2.06 0.94
C PRO A 6 -14.62 3.57 1.03
N LEU A 7 -15.07 4.25 2.10
CA LEU A 7 -14.85 5.68 2.28
C LEU A 7 -13.36 6.02 2.45
N MET A 8 -12.62 5.26 3.26
CA MET A 8 -11.18 5.48 3.38
C MET A 8 -10.46 5.19 2.05
N ALA A 9 -10.73 4.06 1.41
CA ALA A 9 -10.11 3.74 0.12
C ALA A 9 -10.36 4.83 -0.94
N LEU A 10 -11.58 5.35 -1.01
CA LEU A 10 -11.96 6.41 -1.93
C LEU A 10 -11.24 7.73 -1.63
N LEU A 11 -11.15 8.14 -0.36
CA LEU A 11 -10.40 9.34 0.03
C LEU A 11 -8.91 9.22 -0.34
N TRP A 12 -8.31 8.04 -0.16
CA TRP A 12 -6.92 7.80 -0.53
C TRP A 12 -6.70 7.91 -2.04
N VAL A 13 -7.52 7.21 -2.82
CA VAL A 13 -7.43 7.20 -4.28
C VAL A 13 -7.66 8.60 -4.85
N LEU A 14 -8.65 9.34 -4.35
CA LEU A 14 -8.89 10.73 -4.78
C LEU A 14 -7.70 11.64 -4.48
N THR A 15 -7.15 11.55 -3.26
CA THR A 15 -6.00 12.38 -2.87
C THR A 15 -4.78 12.05 -3.74
N SER A 16 -4.51 10.76 -3.95
CA SER A 16 -3.41 10.32 -4.82
C SER A 16 -3.59 10.77 -6.27
N LEU A 17 -4.82 10.71 -6.80
CA LEU A 17 -5.15 11.23 -8.12
C LEU A 17 -4.90 12.72 -8.23
N ILE A 18 -5.33 13.53 -7.24
CA ILE A 18 -5.12 14.98 -7.23
C ILE A 18 -3.61 15.30 -7.23
N ILE A 19 -2.83 14.63 -6.37
CA ILE A 19 -1.37 14.80 -6.30
C ILE A 19 -0.71 14.40 -7.63
N GLY A 20 -1.14 13.27 -8.21
CA GLY A 20 -0.64 12.79 -9.50
C GLY A 20 -0.97 13.75 -10.65
N LEU A 21 -2.16 14.36 -10.67
CA LEU A 21 -2.54 15.36 -11.66
C LEU A 21 -1.74 16.66 -11.52
N TRP A 22 -1.44 17.09 -10.29
CA TRP A 22 -0.55 18.23 -10.05
C TRP A 22 0.88 18.00 -10.53
N HIS A 23 1.33 16.74 -10.58
CA HIS A 23 2.68 16.36 -11.01
C HIS A 23 2.67 15.42 -12.23
N ILE A 24 1.77 15.68 -13.18
CA ILE A 24 1.56 14.82 -14.35
C ILE A 24 2.80 14.65 -15.22
N THR A 25 3.69 15.65 -15.22
CA THR A 25 4.96 15.63 -15.96
C THR A 25 6.00 14.69 -15.35
N ALA A 26 5.94 14.44 -14.05
CA ALA A 26 6.87 13.55 -13.33
C ALA A 26 6.42 12.08 -13.35
N LEU A 27 5.12 11.81 -13.51
CA LEU A 27 4.56 10.46 -13.60
C LEU A 27 5.26 9.54 -14.62
N PRO A 28 5.46 9.94 -15.89
CA PRO A 28 6.10 9.04 -16.87
C PRO A 28 7.53 8.67 -16.47
N THR A 29 8.29 9.60 -15.89
CA THR A 29 9.65 9.33 -15.39
C THR A 29 9.65 8.36 -14.22
N ILE A 30 8.69 8.48 -13.29
CA ILE A 30 8.54 7.55 -12.16
C ILE A 30 8.27 6.13 -12.66
N PHE A 31 7.34 5.97 -13.62
CA PHE A 31 7.07 4.66 -14.20
C PHE A 31 8.30 4.10 -14.94
N GLU A 32 9.01 4.93 -15.70
CA GLU A 32 10.25 4.51 -16.38
C GLU A 32 11.30 4.00 -15.38
N ILE A 33 11.51 4.70 -14.27
CA ILE A 33 12.42 4.27 -13.20
C ILE A 33 11.99 2.92 -12.65
N ILE A 34 10.70 2.73 -12.35
CA ILE A 34 10.16 1.47 -11.84
C ILE A 34 10.42 0.32 -12.82
N PHE A 35 10.15 0.51 -14.12
CA PHE A 35 10.39 -0.52 -15.14
C PHE A 35 11.88 -0.80 -15.36
N ARG A 36 12.72 0.24 -15.34
CA ARG A 36 14.18 0.09 -15.46
C ARG A 36 14.77 -0.66 -14.27
N CYS A 37 14.33 -0.37 -13.04
CA CYS A 37 14.77 -1.09 -11.85
C CYS A 37 14.25 -2.53 -11.82
N ALA A 38 13.04 -2.78 -12.32
CA ALA A 38 12.46 -4.13 -12.34
C ALA A 38 13.11 -5.06 -13.39
N PHE A 39 13.49 -4.54 -14.56
CA PHE A 39 14.07 -5.32 -15.68
C PHE A 39 15.55 -5.01 -15.95
N GLY A 40 16.22 -4.26 -15.07
CA GLY A 40 17.58 -3.78 -15.25
C GLY A 40 18.63 -4.89 -15.09
N TRP A 41 19.00 -5.56 -16.19
CA TRP A 41 20.04 -6.58 -16.21
C TRP A 41 21.45 -6.06 -15.84
N GLN A 42 21.72 -4.76 -16.04
CA GLN A 42 23.01 -4.13 -15.72
C GLN A 42 23.27 -4.04 -14.21
N GLU A 43 22.22 -3.83 -13.40
CA GLU A 43 22.37 -3.68 -11.95
C GLU A 43 22.48 -5.03 -11.22
N ALA A 44 21.92 -6.10 -11.80
CA ALA A 44 22.01 -7.46 -11.28
C ALA A 44 23.43 -8.07 -11.36
N ALA A 45 24.30 -7.57 -12.26
CA ALA A 45 25.65 -8.10 -12.46
C ALA A 45 26.72 -7.48 -11.54
N ALA A 46 26.45 -6.34 -10.89
CA ALA A 46 27.41 -5.63 -10.05
C ALA A 46 27.19 -5.93 -8.57
N GLY A 47 28.02 -6.77 -7.94
CA GLY A 47 27.78 -7.34 -6.60
C GLY A 47 27.39 -6.37 -5.46
N ALA A 48 27.85 -5.11 -5.48
CA ALA A 48 27.43 -4.09 -4.50
C ALA A 48 26.01 -3.54 -4.78
N VAL A 49 25.64 -3.39 -6.06
CA VAL A 49 24.29 -2.96 -6.50
C VAL A 49 23.32 -4.15 -6.44
N GLY A 50 23.80 -5.37 -6.66
CA GLY A 50 23.01 -6.59 -6.47
C GLY A 50 22.55 -6.80 -5.02
N TYR A 51 23.35 -6.39 -4.02
CA TYR A 51 22.94 -6.42 -2.61
C TYR A 51 21.81 -5.46 -2.31
N THR A 52 21.88 -4.22 -2.83
CA THR A 52 20.81 -3.21 -2.63
C THR A 52 19.53 -3.60 -3.36
N ILE A 53 19.63 -4.19 -4.57
CA ILE A 53 18.48 -4.74 -5.28
C ILE A 53 17.87 -5.91 -4.52
N SER A 54 18.69 -6.86 -4.05
CA SER A 54 18.21 -8.01 -3.30
C SER A 54 17.49 -7.59 -2.02
N GLN A 55 17.98 -6.55 -1.35
CA GLN A 55 17.34 -5.94 -0.19
C GLN A 55 16.03 -5.21 -0.56
N ALA A 56 16.02 -4.46 -1.67
CA ALA A 56 14.82 -3.79 -2.18
C ALA A 56 13.72 -4.80 -2.57
N LEU A 57 14.09 -5.89 -3.26
CA LEU A 57 13.18 -6.97 -3.61
C LEU A 57 12.65 -7.68 -2.37
N THR A 58 13.52 -8.07 -1.44
CA THR A 58 13.11 -8.78 -0.22
C THR A 58 12.19 -7.91 0.64
N SER A 59 12.52 -6.64 0.82
CA SER A 59 11.67 -5.70 1.57
C SER A 59 10.35 -5.39 0.85
N GLY A 60 10.36 -5.37 -0.49
CA GLY A 60 9.15 -5.27 -1.32
C GLY A 60 8.24 -6.49 -1.18
N PHE A 61 8.78 -7.71 -1.30
CA PHE A 61 8.03 -8.95 -1.11
C PHE A 61 7.44 -9.05 0.29
N GLN A 62 8.25 -8.77 1.33
CA GLN A 62 7.76 -8.78 2.70
C GLN A 62 6.61 -7.79 2.89
N ARG A 63 6.74 -6.55 2.42
CA ARG A 63 5.67 -5.55 2.51
C ARG A 63 4.42 -5.94 1.74
N GLY A 64 4.57 -6.51 0.55
CA GLY A 64 3.46 -7.04 -0.24
C GLY A 64 2.69 -8.12 0.50
N MET A 65 3.39 -9.14 1.01
CA MET A 65 2.80 -10.25 1.78
C MET A 65 2.12 -9.79 3.08
N PHE A 66 2.67 -8.78 3.76
CA PHE A 66 2.04 -8.21 4.96
C PHE A 66 0.85 -7.29 4.64
N SER A 67 0.81 -6.63 3.47
CA SER A 67 -0.30 -5.76 3.07
C SER A 67 -1.56 -6.57 2.73
N ASN A 68 -1.37 -7.65 1.99
CA ASN A 68 -2.47 -8.49 1.51
C ASN A 68 -2.71 -9.76 2.34
N GLU A 69 -1.93 -9.98 3.40
CA GLU A 69 -1.95 -11.20 4.23
C GLU A 69 -1.79 -12.49 3.39
N ALA A 70 -1.10 -12.43 2.23
CA ALA A 70 -0.90 -13.58 1.37
C ALA A 70 -0.06 -14.65 2.09
N GLY A 71 -0.64 -15.83 2.27
CA GLY A 71 0.02 -16.96 2.95
C GLY A 71 0.01 -16.90 4.47
N MET A 72 -0.57 -15.88 5.11
CA MET A 72 -0.61 -15.76 6.58
C MET A 72 -1.80 -16.47 7.25
N GLY A 73 -2.82 -16.87 6.47
CA GLY A 73 -3.97 -17.65 6.96
C GLY A 73 -5.01 -16.86 7.77
N SER A 74 -4.78 -15.59 8.09
CA SER A 74 -5.72 -14.70 8.79
C SER A 74 -6.90 -14.22 7.92
N THR A 75 -6.65 -14.02 6.63
CA THR A 75 -7.66 -13.70 5.61
C THR A 75 -8.74 -14.77 5.48
N PRO A 76 -8.44 -16.07 5.31
CA PRO A 76 -9.47 -17.11 5.23
C PRO A 76 -10.23 -17.30 6.55
N ASN A 77 -9.60 -17.08 7.72
CA ASN A 77 -10.30 -17.09 9.01
C ASN A 77 -11.37 -15.99 9.09
N SER A 78 -11.09 -14.80 8.55
CA SER A 78 -12.06 -13.70 8.46
C SER A 78 -13.18 -13.97 7.44
N ALA A 79 -12.87 -14.63 6.32
CA ALA A 79 -13.88 -15.01 5.32
C ALA A 79 -14.75 -16.19 5.75
N ALA A 80 -14.22 -17.14 6.54
CA ALA A 80 -14.99 -18.23 7.13
C ALA A 80 -16.06 -17.71 8.11
N ALA A 81 -15.79 -16.59 8.78
CA ALA A 81 -16.75 -15.93 9.66
C ALA A 81 -17.83 -15.13 8.91
N ALA A 82 -17.66 -14.87 7.60
CA ALA A 82 -18.55 -14.08 6.76
C ALA A 82 -19.53 -14.98 5.98
N ALA A 83 -20.82 -14.68 6.06
CA ALA A 83 -21.83 -15.37 5.25
C ALA A 83 -21.69 -14.95 3.78
N SER A 84 -21.26 -15.87 2.91
CA SER A 84 -21.25 -15.66 1.46
C SER A 84 -22.62 -15.91 0.85
N TRP A 85 -22.94 -15.14 -0.18
CA TRP A 85 -24.08 -15.39 -1.05
C TRP A 85 -23.60 -15.33 -2.51
N PRO A 86 -23.54 -16.44 -3.26
CA PRO A 86 -23.89 -17.83 -2.90
C PRO A 86 -22.94 -18.46 -1.86
N PRO A 87 -23.41 -19.37 -0.99
CA PRO A 87 -22.57 -20.04 0.01
C PRO A 87 -21.69 -21.12 -0.65
N HIS A 88 -20.73 -20.69 -1.45
CA HIS A 88 -19.73 -21.53 -2.07
C HIS A 88 -18.34 -20.99 -1.73
N PRO A 89 -17.37 -21.81 -1.29
CA PRO A 89 -16.05 -21.34 -0.89
C PRO A 89 -15.32 -20.60 -2.02
N ALA A 90 -15.57 -20.97 -3.28
CA ALA A 90 -15.02 -20.27 -4.44
C ALA A 90 -15.49 -18.80 -4.54
N ALA A 91 -16.73 -18.49 -4.15
CA ALA A 91 -17.24 -17.12 -4.20
C ALA A 91 -16.52 -16.21 -3.20
N GLN A 92 -16.21 -16.72 -2.00
CA GLN A 92 -15.41 -15.98 -1.01
C GLN A 92 -13.97 -15.77 -1.48
N GLY A 93 -13.36 -16.80 -2.11
CA GLY A 93 -12.02 -16.69 -2.66
C GLY A 93 -11.90 -15.61 -3.73
N ILE A 94 -12.89 -15.49 -4.62
CA ILE A 94 -12.90 -14.46 -5.67
C ILE A 94 -12.97 -13.04 -5.09
N VAL A 95 -13.83 -12.81 -4.09
CA VAL A 95 -13.94 -11.49 -3.43
C VAL A 95 -12.62 -11.11 -2.74
N GLN A 96 -11.95 -12.08 -2.10
CA GLN A 96 -10.64 -11.86 -1.49
C GLN A 96 -9.55 -11.55 -2.52
N MET A 97 -9.51 -12.28 -3.64
CA MET A 97 -8.55 -12.02 -4.72
C MET A 97 -8.75 -10.63 -5.34
N ILE A 98 -10.00 -10.20 -5.55
CA ILE A 98 -10.30 -8.84 -6.03
C ILE A 98 -9.81 -7.78 -5.04
N GLY A 99 -9.99 -8.01 -3.74
CA GLY A 99 -9.47 -7.12 -2.70
C GLY A 99 -7.95 -6.96 -2.77
N VAL A 100 -7.22 -8.07 -2.89
CA VAL A 100 -5.75 -8.07 -3.03
C VAL A 100 -5.30 -7.41 -4.34
N PHE A 101 -6.04 -7.62 -5.43
CA PHE A 101 -5.76 -6.99 -6.72
C PHE A 101 -5.87 -5.45 -6.63
N ILE A 102 -6.94 -4.96 -6.02
CA ILE A 102 -7.15 -3.51 -5.82
C ILE A 102 -6.07 -2.94 -4.89
N ASP A 103 -5.73 -3.63 -3.80
CA ASP A 103 -4.67 -3.19 -2.89
C ASP A 103 -3.32 -3.09 -3.60
N THR A 104 -2.94 -4.11 -4.37
CA THR A 104 -1.62 -4.18 -5.01
C THR A 104 -1.48 -3.22 -6.20
N ILE A 105 -2.47 -3.20 -7.10
CA ILE A 105 -2.36 -2.42 -8.34
C ILE A 105 -2.73 -0.96 -8.14
N VAL A 106 -3.72 -0.66 -7.29
CA VAL A 106 -4.22 0.71 -7.13
C VAL A 106 -3.61 1.36 -5.90
N ILE A 107 -3.77 0.75 -4.71
CA ILE A 107 -3.42 1.41 -3.45
C ILE A 107 -1.90 1.45 -3.23
N CYS A 108 -1.21 0.33 -3.41
CA CYS A 108 0.24 0.25 -3.27
C CYS A 108 0.95 1.07 -4.36
N THR A 109 0.50 1.01 -5.62
CA THR A 109 1.08 1.83 -6.71
C THR A 109 0.88 3.32 -6.47
N ALA A 110 -0.32 3.75 -6.06
CA ALA A 110 -0.59 5.13 -5.66
C ALA A 110 0.39 5.61 -4.57
N SER A 111 0.59 4.78 -3.55
CA SER A 111 1.50 5.08 -2.44
C SER A 111 2.97 5.18 -2.90
N ALA A 112 3.39 4.29 -3.80
CA ALA A 112 4.75 4.31 -4.36
C ALA A 112 5.01 5.59 -5.17
N VAL A 113 4.04 6.01 -5.99
CA VAL A 113 4.11 7.27 -6.76
C VAL A 113 4.24 8.47 -5.83
N ILE A 114 3.44 8.55 -4.76
CA ILE A 114 3.52 9.64 -3.78
C ILE A 114 4.91 9.70 -3.13
N ILE A 115 5.48 8.55 -2.73
CA ILE A 115 6.80 8.49 -2.10
C ILE A 115 7.93 8.86 -3.09
N MET A 116 7.80 8.48 -4.36
CA MET A 116 8.81 8.81 -5.37
C MET A 116 8.73 10.26 -5.85
N LEU A 117 7.55 10.88 -5.72
CA LEU A 117 7.34 12.25 -6.11
C LEU A 117 7.83 13.27 -5.06
N ALA A 118 7.83 12.89 -3.79
CA ALA A 118 8.32 13.76 -2.73
C ALA A 118 9.83 14.01 -2.87
N PRO A 119 10.30 15.28 -2.79
CA PRO A 119 11.71 15.60 -2.76
C PRO A 119 12.39 14.87 -1.59
N ARG A 120 13.46 14.12 -1.88
CA ARG A 120 14.32 13.53 -0.86
C ARG A 120 15.38 14.55 -0.48
N ASP A 121 15.14 15.27 0.60
CA ASP A 121 16.20 16.05 1.22
C ASP A 121 17.21 15.05 1.80
N GLY A 122 18.47 15.12 1.35
CA GLY A 122 19.52 14.11 1.58
C GLY A 122 19.93 13.86 3.05
N ASN A 123 19.14 14.33 4.02
CA ASN A 123 19.34 14.19 5.45
C ASN A 123 18.29 13.34 6.16
N GLU A 124 17.32 12.77 5.44
CA GLU A 124 16.32 11.92 6.08
C GLU A 124 16.79 10.47 6.11
N GLU A 125 17.25 10.04 7.30
CA GLU A 125 17.30 8.64 7.69
C GLU A 125 16.08 7.93 7.14
N ALA A 126 16.31 6.87 6.37
CA ALA A 126 15.31 6.05 5.69
C ALA A 126 13.99 5.94 6.49
N ALA A 127 13.07 6.90 6.28
CA ALA A 127 11.80 6.96 6.97
C ALA A 127 11.01 5.73 6.55
N SER A 128 11.13 4.65 7.30
CA SER A 128 10.70 3.35 6.80
C SER A 128 9.18 3.22 6.96
N GLY A 129 8.49 3.00 5.84
CA GLY A 129 7.08 2.60 5.83
C GLY A 129 6.14 3.79 6.01
N ILE A 130 5.38 3.81 7.11
CA ILE A 130 4.32 4.81 7.32
C ILE A 130 4.91 6.23 7.44
N GLN A 131 6.10 6.37 8.01
CA GLN A 131 6.75 7.67 8.20
C GLN A 131 7.16 8.31 6.86
N ALA A 132 7.64 7.52 5.89
CA ALA A 132 7.93 8.01 4.54
C ALA A 132 6.70 8.64 3.89
N ILE A 133 5.55 7.99 4.02
CA ILE A 133 4.30 8.51 3.44
C ILE A 133 3.87 9.79 4.16
N GLN A 134 4.00 9.83 5.49
CA GLN A 134 3.66 11.03 6.27
C GLN A 134 4.53 12.23 5.89
N HIS A 135 5.82 12.01 5.71
CA HIS A 135 6.77 13.06 5.29
C HIS A 135 6.55 13.46 3.82
N SER A 136 6.34 12.49 2.93
CA SER A 136 6.04 12.75 1.52
C SER A 136 4.77 13.60 1.37
N MET A 137 3.75 13.31 2.17
CA MET A 137 2.48 14.06 2.16
C MET A 137 2.61 15.45 2.76
N SER A 138 3.42 15.65 3.80
CA SER A 138 3.68 17.00 4.31
C SER A 138 4.41 17.86 3.28
N ASN A 139 5.33 17.27 2.51
CA ASN A 139 6.08 18.02 1.51
C ASN A 139 5.25 18.34 0.26
N LEU A 140 4.35 17.43 -0.15
CA LEU A 140 3.55 17.60 -1.38
C LEU A 140 2.28 18.43 -1.17
N VAL A 141 1.63 18.34 0.00
CA VAL A 141 0.29 18.91 0.25
C VAL A 141 0.24 19.76 1.54
N GLY A 142 1.33 19.83 2.31
CA GLY A 142 1.38 20.58 3.57
C GLY A 142 0.68 19.86 4.73
N ASP A 143 0.34 20.62 5.76
CA ASP A 143 -0.24 20.11 7.02
C ASP A 143 -1.51 19.27 6.84
N TRP A 144 -2.30 19.57 5.81
CA TRP A 144 -3.53 18.82 5.52
C TRP A 144 -3.24 17.38 5.08
N GLY A 145 -2.15 17.15 4.33
CA GLY A 145 -1.68 15.81 3.97
C GLY A 145 -1.24 14.99 5.19
N PHE A 146 -0.57 15.65 6.14
CA PHE A 146 -0.16 15.01 7.39
C PHE A 146 -1.37 14.60 8.25
N GLN A 147 -2.38 15.47 8.36
CA GLN A 147 -3.63 15.16 9.06
C GLN A 147 -4.40 14.02 8.41
N LEU A 148 -4.47 13.99 7.08
CA LEU A 148 -5.09 12.90 6.33
C LEU A 148 -4.40 11.56 6.62
N CYS A 149 -3.07 11.50 6.62
CA CYS A 149 -2.34 10.28 6.96
C CYS A 149 -2.58 9.83 8.42
N ARG A 150 -2.68 10.76 9.37
CA ARG A 150 -3.01 10.43 10.76
C ARG A 150 -4.42 9.87 10.88
N PHE A 151 -5.39 10.48 10.18
CA PHE A 151 -6.75 9.97 10.11
C PHE A 151 -6.78 8.55 9.53
N TYR A 152 -6.08 8.33 8.42
CA TYR A 152 -6.01 7.02 7.77
C TYR A 152 -5.43 5.94 8.69
N ARG A 153 -4.32 6.26 9.38
CA ARG A 153 -3.69 5.36 10.35
C ARG A 153 -4.63 5.04 11.51
N ALA A 154 -5.34 6.03 12.04
CA ALA A 154 -6.31 5.83 13.10
C ALA A 154 -7.49 4.98 12.63
N ALA A 155 -8.03 5.25 11.44
CA ALA A 155 -9.13 4.51 10.85
C ALA A 155 -8.78 3.05 10.59
N VAL A 156 -7.61 2.77 10.01
CA VAL A 156 -7.11 1.42 9.77
C VAL A 156 -6.89 0.67 11.09
N ARG A 157 -6.30 1.32 12.11
CA ARG A 157 -6.12 0.71 13.43
C ARG A 157 -7.44 0.35 14.10
N LEU A 158 -8.44 1.22 14.01
CA LEU A 158 -9.79 0.97 14.53
C LEU A 158 -10.47 -0.22 13.82
N GLN A 159 -10.24 -0.40 12.53
CA GLN A 159 -10.77 -1.55 11.80
C GLN A 159 -10.11 -2.86 12.23
N PHE A 160 -8.78 -2.85 12.41
CA PHE A 160 -8.04 -4.05 12.83
C PHE A 160 -8.44 -4.49 14.23
N ASP A 161 -8.58 -3.53 15.15
CA ASP A 161 -9.01 -3.77 16.53
C ASP A 161 -10.44 -4.36 16.58
N ARG A 162 -11.36 -3.80 15.77
CA ARG A 162 -12.72 -4.35 15.66
C ARG A 162 -12.79 -5.73 15.02
N ARG A 163 -11.94 -6.06 14.03
CA ARG A 163 -11.87 -7.42 13.46
C ARG A 163 -11.43 -8.43 14.51
N LYS A 164 -10.42 -8.11 15.32
CA LYS A 164 -9.98 -8.97 16.42
C LYS A 164 -11.08 -9.18 17.46
N LEU A 165 -11.79 -8.11 17.85
CA LEU A 165 -12.95 -8.21 18.74
C LEU A 165 -14.08 -9.07 18.17
N TYR A 166 -14.33 -9.01 16.85
CA TYR A 166 -15.35 -9.84 16.21
C TYR A 166 -14.97 -11.33 16.17
N LEU A 167 -13.67 -11.62 15.98
CA LEU A 167 -13.12 -12.98 16.02
C LEU A 167 -13.07 -13.55 17.45
N CYS A 168 -12.85 -12.72 18.48
CA CYS A 168 -12.77 -13.16 19.87
C CYS A 168 -14.15 -13.41 20.52
N ARG A 169 -15.23 -12.97 19.86
CA ARG A 169 -16.62 -13.10 20.34
C ARG A 169 -17.36 -14.32 19.77
N LYS A 170 -16.75 -15.08 18.88
CA LYS A 170 -17.26 -16.35 18.33
C LYS A 170 -16.32 -17.48 18.71
#